data_AF-A0A0L8HYB4-F1
#
_entry.id   AF-A0A0L8HYB4-F1
#
_cell.length_a   1.000
_cell.length_b   1.000
_cell.length_c   1.000
_cell.angle_alpha   90.00
_cell.angle_beta   90.00
_cell.angle_gamma   90.00
#
_symmetry.space_group_name_H-M   'P 1'
#
loop_
_entity.id
_entity.type
_entity.pdbx_description
1 polymer ?
#
loop_
_entity_poly.entity_id
_entity_poly.type
_entity_poly.pdbx_seq_one_letter_code
_entity_poly.pdbx_strand_id
1 'polypeptide(L)'
;KTSSWSPLRRYKDQLKSALKSTNIDPVHWEDISANRPLWRHTIKTGSADFKKARVARAELKRRERKQHLLLPKPTPSIPCLQCPRIFHATLGLRSHLWFKNPRK
;
A
#
# COMPACT_ATOMS: atom_id res chain seq x y z
N LYS A 1 2.07 9.74 -6.37
CA LYS A 1 2.02 10.86 -5.40
C LYS A 1 2.02 10.29 -3.98
N THR A 2 3.17 10.23 -3.31
CA THR A 2 3.25 10.00 -1.86
C THR A 2 4.10 11.12 -1.30
N SER A 3 3.45 12.24 -1.00
CA SER A 3 4.07 13.37 -0.32
C SER A 3 4.40 12.97 1.12
N SER A 4 5.64 13.24 1.52
CA SER A 4 6.23 13.03 2.85
C SER A 4 5.55 13.77 4.01
N TRP A 5 4.43 14.48 3.72
CA TRP A 5 3.71 15.39 4.62
C TRP A 5 2.27 14.96 4.85
N SER A 6 1.97 13.66 4.74
CA SER A 6 0.63 13.18 5.11
C SER A 6 0.51 13.17 6.64
N PRO A 7 -0.47 13.87 7.24
CA PRO A 7 -0.69 13.79 8.69
C PRO A 7 -0.85 12.33 9.12
N LEU A 8 -0.20 11.96 10.23
CA LEU A 8 -0.39 10.64 10.82
C LEU A 8 -1.89 10.48 11.14
N ARG A 9 -2.47 9.35 10.71
CA ARG A 9 -3.86 9.04 11.07
C ARG A 9 -3.97 8.97 12.58
N ARG A 10 -5.00 9.61 13.14
CA ARG A 10 -5.32 9.50 14.57
C ARG A 10 -5.60 8.03 14.90
N TYR A 11 -5.23 7.60 16.11
CA TYR A 11 -5.45 6.23 16.59
C TYR A 11 -6.90 5.76 16.39
N LYS A 12 -7.88 6.61 16.73
CA LYS A 12 -9.32 6.34 16.55
C LYS A 12 -9.70 6.03 15.10
N ASP A 13 -9.08 6.69 14.12
CA ASP A 13 -9.37 6.46 12.71
C ASP A 13 -8.77 5.15 12.21
N GLN A 14 -7.61 4.77 12.76
CA GLN A 14 -7.01 3.47 12.48
C GLN A 14 -7.86 2.34 13.06
N LEU A 15 -8.38 2.48 14.28
CA LEU A 15 -9.29 1.52 14.90
C LEU A 15 -10.57 1.33 14.08
N LYS A 16 -11.27 2.42 13.73
CA LYS A 16 -12.48 2.36 12.88
C LYS A 16 -12.20 1.69 11.53
N SER A 17 -11.05 1.98 10.92
CA SER A 17 -10.65 1.35 9.66
C SER A 17 -10.40 -0.15 9.82
N ALA A 18 -9.80 -0.57 10.94
CA ALA A 18 -9.55 -1.97 11.23
C ALA A 18 -10.86 -2.73 11.42
N LEU A 19 -11.79 -2.21 12.24
CA LEU A 19 -13.11 -2.80 12.48
C LEU A 19 -13.91 -2.98 11.18
N LYS A 20 -13.94 -1.95 10.32
CA LYS A 20 -14.57 -2.05 8.99
C LYS A 20 -13.93 -3.15 8.13
N SER A 21 -12.61 -3.29 8.21
CA SER A 21 -11.89 -4.29 7.42
C SER A 21 -12.09 -5.73 7.92
N THR A 22 -12.52 -5.89 9.17
CA THR A 22 -12.82 -7.19 9.80
C THR A 22 -14.32 -7.50 9.83
N ASN A 23 -15.15 -6.73 9.11
CA ASN A 23 -16.61 -6.88 9.08
C ASN A 23 -17.28 -6.77 10.46
N ILE A 24 -16.71 -5.93 11.34
CA ILE A 24 -17.30 -5.62 12.66
C ILE A 24 -17.93 -4.25 12.54
N ASP A 25 -19.21 -4.14 12.89
CA ASP A 25 -19.92 -2.88 12.84
C ASP A 25 -19.35 -1.89 13.89
N PRO A 26 -18.84 -0.71 13.48
CA PRO A 26 -18.36 0.31 14.39
C PRO A 26 -19.43 0.93 15.30
N VAL A 27 -20.72 0.69 15.06
CA VAL A 27 -21.82 1.16 15.91
C VAL A 27 -22.13 0.15 17.03
N HIS A 28 -22.08 -1.15 16.73
CA HIS A 28 -22.51 -2.21 17.64
C HIS A 28 -21.35 -2.93 18.37
N TRP A 29 -20.10 -2.49 18.17
CA TRP A 29 -18.94 -3.20 18.74
C TRP A 29 -18.90 -3.19 20.27
N GLU A 30 -19.45 -2.15 20.92
CA GLU A 30 -19.53 -2.06 22.38
C GLU A 30 -20.47 -3.14 22.93
N ASP A 31 -21.66 -3.29 22.32
CA ASP A 31 -22.64 -4.32 22.68
C ASP A 31 -22.08 -5.73 22.49
N ILE A 32 -21.36 -5.96 21.39
CA ILE A 32 -20.68 -7.24 21.11
C ILE A 32 -19.58 -7.49 22.15
N SER A 33 -18.86 -6.44 22.58
CA SER A 33 -17.76 -6.54 23.54
C SER A 33 -18.21 -6.86 24.97
N ALA A 34 -19.45 -6.49 25.32
CA ALA A 34 -20.07 -6.80 26.60
C ALA A 34 -20.24 -8.31 26.79
N ASN A 35 -20.56 -9.04 25.71
CA ASN A 35 -20.59 -10.50 25.70
C ASN A 35 -19.20 -11.06 25.32
N ARG A 36 -18.41 -11.44 26.33
CA ARG A 36 -17.05 -11.95 26.16
C ARG A 36 -16.92 -13.16 25.20
N PRO A 37 -17.75 -14.22 25.30
CA PRO A 37 -17.76 -15.30 24.32
C PRO A 37 -18.03 -14.84 22.88
N LEU A 38 -19.06 -14.00 22.70
CA LEU A 38 -19.44 -13.47 21.39
C LEU A 38 -18.33 -12.61 20.79
N TRP A 39 -17.71 -11.74 21.60
CA TRP A 39 -16.57 -10.92 21.21
C TRP A 39 -15.41 -11.74 20.66
N ARG A 40 -15.00 -12.78 21.39
CA ARG A 40 -13.89 -13.66 20.97
C ARG A 40 -14.20 -14.35 19.65
N HIS A 41 -15.42 -14.84 19.49
CA HIS A 41 -15.87 -15.48 18.25
C HIS A 41 -15.84 -14.49 17.08
N THR A 42 -16.47 -13.33 17.23
CA THR A 42 -16.56 -12.29 16.18
C THR A 42 -15.19 -11.79 15.74
N ILE A 43 -14.28 -11.53 16.68
CA ILE A 43 -12.91 -11.09 16.37
C ILE A 43 -12.13 -12.18 15.64
N LYS A 44 -12.25 -13.45 16.05
CA LYS A 44 -11.55 -14.57 15.41
C LYS A 44 -11.99 -14.72 13.95
N THR A 45 -13.29 -14.69 13.71
CA THR A 45 -13.87 -14.79 12.37
C THR A 45 -13.47 -13.58 11.52
N GLY A 46 -13.68 -12.36 12.02
CA GLY A 46 -13.33 -11.14 11.30
C GLY A 46 -11.83 -11.03 10.97
N SER A 47 -10.96 -11.48 11.86
CA SER A 47 -9.51 -11.54 11.63
C SER A 47 -9.12 -12.57 10.55
N ALA A 48 -9.76 -13.74 10.57
CA ALA A 48 -9.52 -14.77 9.56
C ALA A 48 -9.92 -14.27 8.16
N ASP A 49 -11.08 -13.62 8.04
CA ASP A 49 -11.57 -13.10 6.76
C ASP A 49 -10.74 -11.90 6.28
N PHE A 50 -10.37 -10.99 7.18
CA PHE A 50 -9.42 -9.93 6.87
C PHE A 50 -8.09 -10.50 6.33
N LYS A 51 -7.57 -11.55 6.96
CA LYS A 51 -6.33 -12.20 6.51
C LYS A 51 -6.50 -12.81 5.12
N LYS A 52 -7.59 -13.54 4.86
CA LYS A 52 -7.91 -14.11 3.54
C LYS A 52 -7.96 -13.02 2.47
N ALA A 53 -8.73 -11.95 2.71
CA ALA A 53 -8.85 -10.83 1.77
C ALA A 53 -7.51 -10.12 1.53
N ARG A 54 -6.69 -9.96 2.58
CA ARG A 54 -5.34 -9.38 2.47
C ARG A 54 -4.42 -10.24 1.60
N VAL A 55 -4.45 -11.56 1.75
CA VAL A 55 -3.66 -12.49 0.94
C VAL A 55 -4.12 -12.45 -0.52
N ALA A 56 -5.42 -12.56 -0.77
CA ALA A 56 -5.98 -12.49 -2.12
C ALA A 56 -5.58 -11.19 -2.85
N ARG A 57 -5.67 -10.04 -2.18
CA ARG A 57 -5.20 -8.75 -2.73
C ARG A 57 -3.69 -8.75 -3.02
N ALA A 58 -2.88 -9.35 -2.16
CA ALA A 58 -1.44 -9.42 -2.37
C ALA A 58 -1.07 -10.34 -3.55
N GLU A 59 -1.80 -11.44 -3.72
CA GLU A 59 -1.66 -12.37 -4.84
C GLU A 59 -2.09 -11.73 -6.15
N LEU A 60 -3.23 -11.02 -6.18
CA LEU A 60 -3.68 -10.27 -7.35
C LEU A 60 -2.61 -9.27 -7.80
N LYS A 61 -2.13 -8.43 -6.88
CA LYS A 61 -1.03 -7.48 -7.18
C LYS A 61 0.25 -8.18 -7.65
N ARG A 62 0.55 -9.37 -7.13
CA ARG A 62 1.70 -10.16 -7.59
C ARG A 62 1.49 -10.66 -9.02
N ARG A 63 0.28 -11.13 -9.37
CA ARG A 63 -0.09 -11.57 -10.72
C ARG A 63 -0.01 -10.41 -11.71
N GLU A 64 -0.59 -9.26 -11.36
CA GLU A 64 -0.52 -8.02 -12.16
C GLU A 64 0.94 -7.63 -12.44
N ARG A 65 1.81 -7.64 -11.42
CA ARG A 65 3.24 -7.38 -11.63
C ARG A 65 3.91 -8.39 -12.56
N LYS A 66 3.59 -9.68 -12.44
CA LYS A 66 4.11 -10.71 -13.35
C LYS A 66 3.64 -10.47 -14.78
N GLN A 67 2.36 -10.17 -14.98
CA GLN A 67 1.81 -9.85 -16.30
C GLN A 67 2.49 -8.61 -16.89
N HIS A 68 2.68 -7.55 -16.12
CA HIS A 68 3.36 -6.34 -16.56
C HIS A 68 4.84 -6.58 -16.94
N LEU A 69 5.49 -7.61 -16.40
CA LEU A 69 6.85 -7.99 -16.82
C LEU A 69 6.88 -8.71 -18.17
N LEU A 70 5.77 -9.32 -18.58
CA LEU A 70 5.64 -9.96 -19.89
C LEU A 70 5.36 -8.93 -21.00
N LEU A 71 4.85 -7.75 -20.64
CA LEU A 71 4.63 -6.67 -21.60
C LEU A 71 5.96 -6.06 -22.05
N PRO A 72 6.09 -5.70 -23.34
CA PRO A 72 7.24 -4.93 -23.83
C PRO A 72 7.44 -3.66 -23.01
N LYS A 73 8.68 -3.41 -22.60
CA LYS A 73 9.00 -2.15 -21.92
C LYS A 73 8.90 -0.99 -22.92
N PRO A 74 8.29 0.14 -22.53
CA PRO A 74 8.27 1.32 -23.38
C PRO A 74 9.69 1.85 -23.58
N THR A 75 9.96 2.38 -24.78
CA THR A 75 11.20 3.04 -25.13
C THR A 75 11.53 4.12 -24.10
N PRO A 76 12.79 4.23 -23.63
CA PRO A 76 13.16 5.27 -22.69
C PRO A 76 12.95 6.64 -23.37
N SER A 77 12.25 7.54 -22.70
CA SER A 77 11.85 8.85 -23.27
C SER A 77 12.35 10.05 -22.47
N ILE A 78 13.01 9.82 -21.34
CA ILE A 78 13.42 10.89 -20.43
C ILE A 78 14.94 11.11 -20.57
N PRO A 79 15.40 12.11 -21.32
CA PRO A 79 16.83 12.39 -21.47
C PRO A 79 17.40 13.06 -20.23
N CYS A 80 18.69 12.81 -19.96
CA CYS A 80 19.48 13.65 -19.07
C CYS A 80 20.07 14.82 -19.87
N LEU A 81 20.01 16.03 -19.31
CA LEU A 81 20.55 17.23 -19.97
C LEU A 81 22.06 17.38 -19.79
N GLN A 82 22.68 16.56 -18.94
CA GLN A 82 24.11 16.65 -18.60
C GLN A 82 24.94 15.53 -19.21
N CYS A 83 24.31 14.47 -19.72
CA CYS A 83 25.00 13.35 -20.33
C CYS A 83 24.08 12.64 -21.34
N PRO A 84 24.61 11.84 -22.29
CA PRO A 84 23.81 11.23 -23.36
C PRO A 84 22.90 10.07 -22.89
N ARG A 85 22.65 9.90 -21.58
CA ARG A 85 21.79 8.84 -21.07
C ARG A 85 20.31 9.21 -21.15
N ILE A 86 19.50 8.25 -21.55
CA ILE A 86 18.03 8.32 -21.56
C ILE A 86 17.49 7.30 -20.55
N PHE A 87 16.50 7.69 -19.75
CA PHE A 87 15.94 6.91 -18.66
C PHE A 87 14.47 6.52 -18.94
N HIS A 88 14.05 5.39 -18.39
CA HIS A 88 12.66 4.91 -18.45
C HIS A 88 11.74 5.54 -17.39
N ALA A 89 12.30 6.16 -16.35
CA ALA A 89 11.52 6.71 -15.24
C ALA A 89 12.21 7.93 -14.62
N THR A 90 11.41 8.90 -14.17
CA THR A 90 11.87 10.12 -13.48
C THR A 90 12.70 9.80 -12.24
N LEU A 91 12.37 8.73 -11.51
CA LEU A 91 13.14 8.28 -10.35
C LEU A 91 14.57 7.88 -10.74
N GLY A 92 14.74 7.18 -11.87
CA GLY A 92 16.06 6.79 -12.37
C GLY A 92 16.92 8.00 -12.74
N LEU A 93 16.33 8.98 -13.43
CA LEU A 93 16.99 10.25 -13.73
C LEU A 93 17.36 11.01 -12.43
N ARG A 94 16.45 11.09 -11.46
CA ARG A 94 16.70 11.80 -10.21
C ARG A 94 17.83 11.18 -9.40
N SER A 95 17.85 9.84 -9.28
CA SER A 95 18.97 9.13 -8.65
C SER A 95 20.27 9.37 -9.40
N HIS A 96 20.24 9.31 -10.74
CA HIS A 96 21.41 9.61 -11.57
C HIS A 96 21.95 11.02 -11.32
N LEU A 97 21.09 12.03 -11.32
CA LEU A 97 21.47 13.42 -11.05
C LEU A 97 22.03 13.59 -9.64
N TRP A 98 21.50 12.86 -8.65
CA TRP A 98 21.99 12.92 -7.27
C TRP A 98 23.40 12.36 -7.11
N PHE A 99 23.75 11.28 -7.81
CA PHE A 99 25.09 10.70 -7.78
C PHE A 99 26.09 11.40 -8.71
N LYS A 100 25.62 11.98 -9.82
CA LYS A 100 26.48 12.68 -10.80
C LYS A 100 26.68 14.16 -10.50
N ASN A 101 25.79 14.78 -9.73
CA ASN A 101 26.06 16.06 -9.07
C ASN A 101 26.24 15.81 -7.57
N PRO A 102 27.44 15.40 -7.11
CA PRO A 102 27.79 15.61 -5.72
C PRO A 102 27.69 17.12 -5.51
N ARG A 103 26.61 17.53 -4.84
CA ARG A 103 26.26 18.88 -4.42
C ARG A 103 27.39 19.91 -4.57
N LYS A 104 27.18 20.94 -5.40
CA LYS A 104 27.61 22.28 -4.99
C LYS A 104 26.93 22.62 -3.67
#